data_AF-A0AAI9W2F9-F1
#
_entry.id   AF-A0AAI9W2F9-F1
#
_cell.length_a   1.000
_cell.length_b   1.000
_cell.length_c   1.000
_cell.angle_alpha   90.00
_cell.angle_beta   90.00
_cell.angle_gamma   90.00
#
_symmetry.space_group_name_H-M   'P 1'
#
loop_
_entity.id
_entity.type
_entity.pdbx_description
1 polymer ?
#
loop_
_entity_poly.entity_id
_entity_poly.type
_entity_poly.pdbx_seq_one_letter_code
_entity_poly.pdbx_strand_id
1 'polypeptide(L)' 'MAVPGDEFTFPRTGATLRNRAVLAAMTNKQSNPDGSLSDAEINWLLR' A
#
# COMPACT_ATOMS: atom_id res chain seq x y z
N MET A 1 -12.43 -3.66 -21.90
CA MET A 1 -11.13 -3.27 -21.29
C MET A 1 -11.38 -3.09 -19.81
N ALA A 2 -10.48 -3.53 -18.94
CA ALA A 2 -10.63 -3.27 -17.51
C ALA A 2 -10.38 -1.78 -17.22
N VAL A 3 -11.16 -1.19 -16.33
CA VAL A 3 -11.01 0.21 -15.89
C VAL A 3 -10.40 0.25 -14.48
N PRO A 4 -9.82 1.38 -14.04
CA PRO A 4 -9.11 1.45 -12.76
C PRO A 4 -9.94 1.08 -11.52
N GLY A 5 -11.26 1.26 -11.59
CA GLY A 5 -12.18 0.91 -10.49
C GLY A 5 -12.59 -0.56 -10.42
N ASP A 6 -12.23 -1.38 -11.41
CA ASP A 6 -12.62 -2.79 -11.42
C ASP A 6 -11.85 -3.57 -10.36
N GLU A 7 -12.49 -4.58 -9.77
CA GLU A 7 -11.82 -5.51 -8.88
C GLU A 7 -10.71 -6.29 -9.59
N PHE A 8 -9.74 -6.76 -8.80
CA PHE A 8 -8.64 -7.60 -9.28
C PHE A 8 -8.27 -8.68 -8.27
N THR A 9 -8.38 -9.94 -8.67
CA THR A 9 -7.93 -11.09 -7.87
C THR A 9 -6.53 -11.51 -8.31
N PHE A 10 -5.59 -11.54 -7.37
CA PHE A 10 -4.23 -12.03 -7.61
C PHE A 10 -4.23 -13.55 -7.81
N PRO A 11 -3.83 -14.09 -8.98
CA PRO A 11 -3.94 -15.52 -9.26
C PRO A 11 -3.11 -16.40 -8.30
N ARG A 12 -1.98 -15.88 -7.81
CA ARG A 12 -1.07 -16.62 -6.94
C ARG A 12 -1.60 -16.78 -5.51
N THR A 13 -2.30 -15.77 -4.97
CA THR A 13 -2.71 -15.75 -3.55
C THR A 13 -4.22 -15.85 -3.37
N GLY A 14 -5.01 -15.66 -4.42
CA GLY A 14 -6.48 -15.57 -4.34
C GLY A 14 -6.98 -14.28 -3.68
N ALA A 15 -6.11 -13.37 -3.28
CA ALA A 15 -6.51 -12.11 -2.66
C ALA A 15 -7.17 -11.18 -3.68
N THR A 16 -8.30 -10.57 -3.33
CA THR A 16 -9.03 -9.63 -4.19
C THR A 16 -8.87 -8.20 -3.70
N LEU A 17 -8.46 -7.31 -4.61
CA LEU A 17 -8.47 -5.87 -4.42
C LEU A 17 -9.77 -5.29 -4.98
N ARG A 18 -10.30 -4.28 -4.29
CA ARG A 18 -11.48 -3.51 -4.67
C ARG A 18 -11.29 -2.58 -5.87
N ASN A 19 -10.05 -2.37 -6.32
CA ASN A 19 -9.69 -1.57 -7.48
C ASN A 19 -8.28 -1.95 -8.00
N ARG A 20 -7.86 -1.34 -9.12
CA ARG A 20 -6.55 -1.56 -9.78
C ARG A 20 -5.53 -0.46 -9.51
N ALA A 21 -5.77 0.39 -8.50
CA ALA A 21 -4.81 1.39 -8.07
C ALA A 21 -3.89 0.81 -6.98
N VAL A 22 -2.59 1.09 -7.08
CA VAL A 22 -1.59 0.66 -6.11
C VAL A 22 -0.71 1.82 -5.71
N LEU A 23 -0.34 1.89 -4.44
CA LEU A 23 0.70 2.79 -3.96
C LEU A 23 2.05 2.11 -4.21
N ALA A 24 2.91 2.74 -5.02
CA ALA A 24 4.28 2.27 -5.20
C ALA A 24 5.05 2.35 -3.87
N ALA A 25 6.07 1.51 -3.68
CA ALA A 25 6.91 1.60 -2.50
C ALA A 25 7.62 2.97 -2.45
N MET A 26 7.47 3.67 -1.33
CA MET A 26 8.04 5.01 -1.10
C MET A 26 8.85 5.01 0.20
N THR A 27 10.07 5.55 0.16
CA THR A 27 10.91 5.70 1.36
C THR A 27 10.69 7.09 1.97
N ASN A 28 9.87 7.16 3.01
CA ASN A 28 9.50 8.44 3.63
C ASN A 28 10.50 8.95 4.67
N LYS A 29 11.52 8.15 5.02
CA LYS A 29 12.57 8.46 6.03
C LYS A 29 12.00 8.88 7.39
N GLN A 30 10.89 8.27 7.78
CA GLN A 30 10.16 8.60 9.00
C GLN A 30 10.33 7.57 10.12
N SER A 31 11.02 6.47 9.88
CA SER A 31 11.30 5.45 10.90
C SER A 31 12.18 6.01 12.02
N ASN A 32 12.14 5.38 13.19
CA ASN A 32 13.01 5.72 14.32
C ASN A 32 14.50 5.43 13.98
N PRO A 33 15.47 5.96 14.76
CA PRO A 33 16.89 5.72 14.50
C PRO A 33 17.32 4.25 14.51
N ASP A 34 16.56 3.38 15.20
CA ASP A 34 16.77 1.94 15.26
C ASP A 34 16.07 1.17 14.11
N GLY A 35 15.37 1.88 13.21
CA GLY A 35 14.64 1.31 12.09
C GLY A 35 13.23 0.81 12.42
N SER A 36 12.75 0.98 13.66
CA SER A 36 11.37 0.67 14.01
C SER A 36 10.37 1.66 13.39
N LEU A 37 9.15 1.19 13.11
CA LEU A 37 8.07 2.03 12.60
C LEU A 37 7.73 3.14 13.60
N SER A 38 7.61 4.37 13.11
CA SER A 38 7.17 5.50 13.93
C SER A 38 5.69 5.79 13.72
N ASP A 39 5.08 6.49 14.68
CA ASP A 39 3.70 6.98 14.53
C ASP A 39 3.55 7.94 13.34
N ALA A 40 4.61 8.68 12.99
CA ALA A 40 4.59 9.57 11.83
C ALA A 40 4.48 8.79 10.52
N GLU A 41 5.22 7.68 10.40
CA GLU A 41 5.17 6.78 9.24
C GLU A 41 3.77 6.15 9.08
N ILE A 42 3.19 5.67 10.19
CA ILE A 42 1.84 5.08 10.19
C ILE A 42 0.79 6.14 9.80
N ASN A 43 0.86 7.33 10.40
CA ASN A 43 -0.09 8.41 10.12
C ASN A 43 -0.01 8.92 8.68
N TRP A 44 1.18 8.88 8.07
CA TRP A 44 1.35 9.19 6.65
C TRP A 44 0.68 8.15 5.76
N LEU A 45 0.77 6.86 6.09
CA LEU A 45 0.19 5.80 5.25
C LEU A 45 -1.34 5.74 5.33
N LEU A 46 -1.92 6.12 6.46
CA LEU A 46 -3.36 6.07 6.69
C LEU A 46 -4.14 7.25 6.10
N ARG A 47 -3.45 8.28 5.57
CA ARG A 47 -4.05 9.54 5.11
C ARG A 47 -3.71 9.81 3.64
#